data_AF-A0A970D6E3-F1
#
_entry.id   AF-A0A970D6E3-F1
#
_cell.length_a   1.000
_cell.length_b   1.000
_cell.length_c   1.000
_cell.angle_alpha   90.00
_cell.angle_beta   90.00
_cell.angle_gamma   90.00
#
_symmetry.space_group_name_H-M   'P 1'
#
loop_
_entity.id
_entity.type
_entity.pdbx_description
1 polymer ?
#
loop_
_entity_poly.entity_id
_entity_poly.type
_entity_poly.pdbx_seq_one_letter_code
_entity_poly.pdbx_strand_id
1 'polypeptide(L)'
;MKKIIAFVIALMCILSLSITVLATDSSSNSEFVVQGSSLNHVTYENIVALYEHWETNGYPDYVGFVYSTDGSSNNLTVLLVEDDGTAENQIRSMLINDSGLSFGSAKYSYNELMAVSNEISSEYLENNKLFYGLSVGWGGVGAPGFGDSGREARVVVEVDRSIFAEYTKLFKELYGDKVVVFESEAFADEDQSNIAEDKNTGLLWLLIPMVLLVGAGIIFVIRTKLVPALQTTTGSVVTKTVPVSRKQTIEAIKNSEVSPRAEVFDSILSKIEKEDI
;
A
#
# COMPACT_ATOMS: atom_id res chain seq x y z
N MET A 1 28.04 2.36 0.63
CA MET A 1 27.15 1.83 -0.43
C MET A 1 26.01 0.97 0.11
N LYS A 2 26.23 -0.13 0.85
CA LYS A 2 25.11 -0.95 1.42
C LYS A 2 24.17 -0.17 2.37
N LYS A 3 24.70 0.76 3.18
CA LYS A 3 23.90 1.61 4.08
C LYS A 3 23.06 2.67 3.34
N ILE A 4 23.53 3.11 2.17
CA ILE A 4 22.83 4.10 1.33
C ILE A 4 21.67 3.43 0.58
N ILE A 5 21.85 2.17 0.15
CA ILE A 5 20.77 1.38 -0.47
C ILE A 5 19.64 1.09 0.54
N ALA A 6 19.97 0.79 1.81
CA ALA A 6 18.97 0.61 2.86
C ALA A 6 18.20 1.90 3.18
N PHE A 7 18.89 3.04 3.18
CA PHE A 7 18.27 4.36 3.38
C PHE A 7 17.33 4.76 2.23
N VAL A 8 17.71 4.47 0.98
CA VAL A 8 16.86 4.72 -0.20
C VAL A 8 15.63 3.81 -0.23
N ILE A 9 15.73 2.57 0.24
CA ILE A 9 14.56 1.67 0.36
C ILE A 9 13.61 2.16 1.45
N ALA A 10 14.12 2.57 2.61
CA ALA A 10 13.31 3.14 3.69
C ALA A 10 12.62 4.46 3.26
N LEU A 11 13.32 5.31 2.51
CA LEU A 11 12.78 6.58 2.00
C LEU A 11 11.70 6.37 0.91
N MET A 12 11.82 5.34 0.08
CA MET A 12 10.80 4.98 -0.93
C MET A 12 9.52 4.43 -0.29
N CYS A 13 9.59 3.78 0.88
CA CYS A 13 8.41 3.40 1.65
C CYS A 13 7.66 4.64 2.17
N ILE A 14 8.39 5.66 2.64
CA ILE A 14 7.81 6.90 3.18
C ILE A 14 7.22 7.79 2.06
N LEU A 15 7.81 7.81 0.86
CA LEU A 15 7.29 8.61 -0.27
C LEU A 15 6.11 7.99 -1.03
N SER A 16 5.74 6.74 -0.76
CA SER A 16 4.50 6.15 -1.30
C SER A 16 3.23 6.61 -0.58
N LEU A 17 3.37 7.45 0.45
CA LEU A 17 2.31 7.93 1.34
C LEU A 17 1.72 9.30 0.97
N SER A 18 1.78 9.70 -0.30
CA SER A 18 1.10 10.92 -0.75
C SER A 18 0.52 10.72 -2.13
N ILE A 19 -0.72 10.21 -2.19
CA ILE A 19 -1.82 10.57 -3.11
C ILE A 19 -3.00 9.64 -2.76
N THR A 20 -3.94 10.13 -1.93
CA THR A 20 -5.38 10.27 -2.24
C THR A 20 -6.17 10.59 -0.96
N VAL A 21 -6.41 11.89 -0.72
CA VAL A 21 -7.67 12.31 -0.11
C VAL A 21 -8.26 13.34 -1.06
N LEU A 22 -9.30 12.97 -1.79
CA LEU A 22 -10.26 13.94 -2.29
C LEU A 22 -11.66 13.32 -2.38
N ALA A 23 -12.49 13.76 -1.44
CA ALA A 23 -13.94 13.93 -1.49
C ALA A 23 -14.84 12.71 -1.75
N THR A 24 -15.59 12.31 -0.72
CA THR A 24 -17.01 12.03 -0.90
C THR A 24 -17.77 12.54 0.34
N ASP A 25 -18.33 13.74 0.20
CA ASP A 25 -19.44 14.21 1.03
C ASP A 25 -20.69 14.15 0.16
N SER A 26 -21.70 13.41 0.62
CA SER A 26 -23.09 13.51 0.16
C SER A 26 -23.94 12.50 0.93
N SER A 27 -24.71 13.06 1.86
CA SER A 27 -25.82 12.44 2.59
C SER A 27 -26.68 11.48 1.77
N SER A 28 -26.98 10.30 2.32
CA SER A 28 -28.32 9.73 2.16
C SER A 28 -28.68 8.87 3.37
N ASN A 29 -29.75 9.28 4.05
CA ASN A 29 -30.44 8.49 5.07
C ASN A 29 -30.86 7.15 4.47
N SER A 30 -30.35 6.04 5.02
CA SER A 30 -31.01 4.74 4.88
C SER A 30 -30.85 3.98 6.18
N GLU A 31 -31.96 3.92 6.91
CA GLU A 31 -32.23 2.99 7.99
C GLU A 31 -32.21 1.59 7.37
N PHE A 32 -31.08 0.88 7.47
CA PHE A 32 -30.96 -0.50 6.99
C PHE A 32 -30.89 -1.46 8.17
N VAL A 33 -31.99 -2.16 8.32
CA VAL A 33 -32.32 -3.26 9.23
C VAL A 33 -31.12 -4.16 9.56
N VAL A 34 -30.88 -4.32 10.87
CA VAL A 34 -30.05 -5.39 11.43
C VAL A 34 -30.66 -6.74 11.03
N GLN A 35 -30.07 -7.37 10.03
CA GLN A 35 -30.34 -8.76 9.70
C GLN A 35 -29.00 -9.48 9.62
N GLY A 36 -28.82 -10.43 10.55
CA GLY A 36 -27.56 -11.12 10.80
C GLY A 36 -26.93 -11.66 9.52
N SER A 37 -25.81 -11.04 9.14
CA SER A 37 -24.96 -11.55 8.07
C SER A 37 -24.09 -12.66 8.67
N SER A 38 -24.18 -13.85 8.08
CA SER A 38 -23.18 -14.89 8.29
C SER A 38 -21.79 -14.31 8.07
N LEU A 39 -20.88 -14.57 9.00
CA LEU A 39 -19.45 -14.32 8.89
C LEU A 39 -18.93 -14.85 7.55
N ASN A 40 -18.73 -13.96 6.57
CA ASN A 40 -17.67 -14.18 5.60
C ASN A 40 -16.38 -14.09 6.41
N HIS A 41 -15.91 -15.25 6.89
CA HIS A 41 -14.65 -15.34 7.63
C HIS A 41 -13.53 -14.96 6.66
N VAL A 42 -13.15 -13.68 6.67
CA VAL A 42 -11.94 -13.25 5.95
C VAL A 42 -10.80 -14.04 6.59
N THR A 43 -10.13 -14.84 5.77
CA THR A 43 -9.00 -15.67 6.17
C THR A 43 -7.77 -15.14 5.46
N TYR A 44 -6.68 -14.96 6.19
CA TYR A 44 -5.41 -14.43 5.71
C TYR A 44 -4.40 -15.58 5.60
N GLU A 45 -3.50 -15.50 4.62
CA GLU A 45 -2.50 -16.55 4.38
C GLU A 45 -1.63 -16.81 5.63
N ASN A 46 -1.19 -15.74 6.29
CA ASN A 46 -0.36 -15.79 7.48
C ASN A 46 -0.44 -14.45 8.25
N ILE A 47 0.28 -14.37 9.38
CA ILE A 47 0.29 -13.17 10.22
C ILE A 47 0.78 -11.90 9.50
N VAL A 48 1.64 -12.02 8.49
CA VAL A 48 2.14 -10.87 7.71
C VAL A 48 1.01 -10.24 6.91
N ALA A 49 0.20 -11.05 6.23
CA ALA A 49 -0.94 -10.56 5.46
C ALA A 49 -2.02 -9.92 6.36
N LEU A 50 -2.21 -10.45 7.57
CA LEU A 50 -3.11 -9.85 8.56
C LEU A 50 -2.55 -8.52 9.09
N TYR A 51 -1.25 -8.45 9.37
CA TYR A 51 -0.58 -7.23 9.79
C TYR A 51 -0.66 -6.13 8.71
N GLU A 52 -0.36 -6.44 7.44
CA GLU A 52 -0.51 -5.50 6.31
C GLU A 52 -1.94 -4.97 6.18
N HIS A 53 -2.93 -5.83 6.43
CA HIS A 53 -4.33 -5.43 6.46
C HIS A 53 -4.60 -4.43 7.59
N TRP A 54 -4.11 -4.66 8.81
CA TRP A 54 -4.26 -3.73 9.92
C TRP A 54 -3.54 -2.40 9.70
N GLU A 55 -2.34 -2.43 9.13
CA GLU A 55 -1.60 -1.19 8.78
C GLU A 55 -2.38 -0.32 7.79
N THR A 56 -3.19 -0.94 6.91
CA THR A 56 -3.98 -0.22 5.91
C THR A 56 -5.36 0.18 6.42
N ASN A 57 -5.99 -0.64 7.25
CA ASN A 57 -7.42 -0.51 7.61
C ASN A 57 -7.65 -0.16 9.08
N GLY A 58 -6.58 -0.05 9.88
CA GLY A 58 -6.64 0.14 11.31
C GLY A 58 -6.56 -1.17 12.09
N TYR A 59 -6.06 -1.05 13.32
CA TYR A 59 -5.93 -2.18 14.24
C TYR A 59 -7.22 -2.43 15.01
N PRO A 60 -7.49 -3.67 15.42
CA PRO A 60 -8.48 -3.94 16.45
C PRO A 60 -8.06 -3.33 17.80
N ASP A 61 -9.01 -2.87 18.61
CA ASP A 61 -8.73 -2.21 19.89
C ASP A 61 -8.06 -3.11 20.94
N TYR A 62 -8.13 -4.43 20.77
CA TYR A 62 -7.43 -5.38 21.63
C TYR A 62 -5.96 -5.58 21.25
N VAL A 63 -5.49 -5.00 20.15
CA VAL A 63 -4.09 -5.06 19.71
C VAL A 63 -3.33 -3.84 20.22
N GLY A 64 -2.28 -4.08 21.01
CA GLY A 64 -1.39 -3.06 21.55
C GLY A 64 -0.25 -2.66 20.64
N PHE A 65 0.39 -3.64 19.99
CA PHE A 65 1.47 -3.42 19.02
C PHE A 65 1.81 -4.71 18.28
N VAL A 66 2.50 -4.62 17.15
CA VAL A 66 3.07 -5.78 16.45
C VAL A 66 4.54 -5.51 16.16
N TYR A 67 5.40 -6.49 16.42
CA TYR A 67 6.83 -6.37 16.14
C TYR A 67 7.44 -7.68 15.64
N SER A 68 8.56 -7.56 14.94
CA SER A 68 9.35 -8.72 14.51
C SER A 68 10.14 -9.33 15.65
N THR A 69 9.91 -10.61 15.94
CA THR A 69 10.57 -11.32 17.05
C THR A 69 12.06 -11.59 16.77
N ASP A 70 12.42 -11.80 15.50
CA ASP A 70 13.76 -12.20 15.07
C ASP A 70 14.40 -11.26 14.04
N GLY A 71 13.77 -10.11 13.78
CA GLY A 71 14.17 -9.16 12.75
C GLY A 71 13.69 -9.52 11.33
N SER A 72 12.99 -10.64 11.14
CA SER A 72 12.35 -11.00 9.88
C SER A 72 10.89 -10.53 9.82
N SER A 73 10.38 -10.32 8.61
CA SER A 73 8.95 -10.08 8.40
C SER A 73 8.08 -11.30 8.67
N ASN A 74 8.67 -12.49 8.84
CA ASN A 74 7.92 -13.76 8.88
C ASN A 74 7.59 -14.22 10.29
N ASN A 75 8.29 -13.71 11.31
CA ASN A 75 8.04 -14.02 12.71
C ASN A 75 7.60 -12.76 13.45
N LEU A 76 6.31 -12.68 13.73
CA LEU A 76 5.67 -11.51 14.33
C LEU A 76 5.11 -11.87 15.72
N THR A 77 5.38 -11.01 16.69
CA THR A 77 4.72 -11.02 17.98
C THR A 77 3.63 -9.97 18.00
N VAL A 78 2.39 -10.39 18.28
CA VAL A 78 1.26 -9.48 18.52
C VAL A 78 1.12 -9.27 20.03
N LEU A 79 1.19 -8.02 20.47
CA LEU A 79 0.92 -7.67 21.86
C LEU A 79 -0.57 -7.39 22.02
N LEU A 80 -1.20 -8.02 23.02
CA LEU A 80 -2.62 -7.94 23.28
C LEU A 80 -2.92 -7.27 24.61
N VAL A 81 -3.99 -6.48 24.64
CA VAL A 81 -4.46 -5.76 25.83
C VAL A 81 -5.41 -6.65 26.62
N GLU A 82 -5.06 -6.93 27.88
CA GLU A 82 -5.91 -7.66 28.84
C GLU A 82 -6.51 -8.98 28.31
N ASP A 83 -5.78 -9.71 27.46
CA ASP A 83 -6.33 -10.93 26.85
C ASP A 83 -6.39 -12.11 27.82
N ASP A 84 -7.53 -12.80 27.81
CA ASP A 84 -7.77 -14.05 28.53
C ASP A 84 -7.58 -15.30 27.64
N GLY A 85 -7.08 -15.09 26.42
CA GLY A 85 -6.90 -16.08 25.36
C GLY A 85 -7.99 -16.01 24.28
N THR A 86 -9.01 -15.18 24.45
CA THR A 86 -10.07 -14.99 23.44
C THR A 86 -9.52 -14.31 22.18
N ALA A 87 -8.76 -13.23 22.34
CA ALA A 87 -8.20 -12.50 21.21
C ALA A 87 -7.12 -13.31 20.48
N GLU A 88 -6.29 -14.06 21.22
CA GLU A 88 -5.34 -15.01 20.62
C GLU A 88 -6.05 -16.01 19.70
N ASN A 89 -7.12 -16.66 20.19
CA ASN A 89 -7.87 -17.64 19.42
C ASN A 89 -8.57 -17.02 18.21
N GLN A 90 -9.11 -15.80 18.36
CA GLN A 90 -9.71 -15.06 17.27
C GLN A 90 -8.67 -14.78 16.17
N ILE A 91 -7.48 -14.28 16.52
CA ILE A 91 -6.42 -14.02 15.55
C ILE A 91 -6.01 -15.33 14.86
N ARG A 92 -5.80 -16.43 15.61
CA ARG A 92 -5.45 -17.73 15.00
C ARG A 92 -6.51 -18.22 14.02
N SER A 93 -7.79 -18.04 14.34
CA SER A 93 -8.89 -18.44 13.44
C SER A 93 -8.88 -17.69 12.11
N MET A 94 -8.37 -16.45 12.09
CA MET A 94 -8.23 -15.65 10.88
C MET A 94 -7.08 -16.10 9.97
N LEU A 95 -6.22 -17.03 10.40
CA LEU A 95 -5.02 -17.42 9.64
C LEU A 95 -5.17 -18.82 9.05
N ILE A 96 -4.77 -18.96 7.78
CA ILE A 96 -4.55 -20.28 7.15
C ILE A 96 -3.33 -20.95 7.77
N ASN A 97 -2.28 -20.18 8.02
CA ASN A 97 -1.05 -20.63 8.66
C ASN A 97 -0.65 -19.66 9.78
N ASP A 98 -0.59 -20.17 11.01
CA ASP A 98 -0.17 -19.42 12.21
C ASP A 98 1.32 -19.62 12.56
N SER A 99 2.10 -20.26 11.68
CA SER A 99 3.55 -20.36 11.85
C SER A 99 4.18 -18.96 11.91
N GLY A 100 5.03 -18.74 12.90
CA GLY A 100 5.70 -17.44 13.10
C GLY A 100 4.86 -16.42 13.87
N LEU A 101 3.61 -16.75 14.24
CA LEU A 101 2.82 -15.95 15.18
C LEU A 101 3.18 -16.29 16.62
N SER A 102 3.48 -15.26 17.40
CA SER A 102 3.58 -15.33 18.86
C SER A 102 2.78 -14.20 19.49
N PHE A 103 2.53 -14.33 20.79
CA PHE A 103 1.75 -13.36 21.55
C PHE A 103 2.52 -12.83 22.76
N GLY A 104 2.17 -11.61 23.16
CA GLY A 104 2.62 -11.00 24.39
C GLY A 104 1.55 -10.05 24.94
N SER A 105 1.87 -9.38 26.05
CA SER A 105 0.95 -8.45 26.69
C SER A 105 1.31 -7.00 26.39
N ALA A 106 0.29 -6.16 26.22
CA ALA A 106 0.37 -4.72 26.23
C ALA A 106 -0.56 -4.13 27.28
N LYS A 107 -0.15 -2.99 27.86
CA LYS A 107 -0.98 -2.20 28.78
C LYS A 107 -1.98 -1.29 28.08
N TYR A 108 -1.64 -0.82 26.88
CA TYR A 108 -2.44 0.11 26.10
C TYR A 108 -2.63 -0.42 24.68
N SER A 109 -3.75 -0.09 24.05
CA SER A 109 -3.98 -0.44 22.65
C SER A 109 -3.18 0.46 21.71
N TYR A 110 -2.90 -0.01 20.50
CA TYR A 110 -2.24 0.81 19.49
C TYR A 110 -3.09 2.04 19.14
N ASN A 111 -4.41 1.85 19.02
CA ASN A 111 -5.36 2.91 18.71
C ASN A 111 -5.42 3.97 19.82
N GLU A 112 -5.37 3.57 21.09
CA GLU A 112 -5.31 4.49 22.22
C GLU A 112 -4.04 5.35 22.17
N LEU A 113 -2.88 4.74 21.90
CA LEU A 113 -1.62 5.47 21.75
C LEU A 113 -1.63 6.37 20.51
N MET A 114 -2.22 5.93 19.41
CA MET A 114 -2.34 6.71 18.19
C MET A 114 -3.25 7.94 18.40
N ALA A 115 -4.35 7.79 19.14
CA ALA A 115 -5.21 8.91 19.49
C ALA A 115 -4.45 9.98 20.30
N VAL A 116 -3.68 9.56 21.31
CA VAL A 116 -2.81 10.46 22.09
C VAL A 116 -1.73 11.11 21.22
N SER A 117 -1.12 10.35 20.30
CA SER A 117 -0.16 10.89 19.35
C SER A 117 -0.79 11.97 18.48
N ASN A 118 -1.98 11.74 17.95
CA ASN A 118 -2.69 12.71 17.10
C ASN A 118 -3.05 13.98 17.88
N GLU A 119 -3.52 13.85 19.12
CA GLU A 119 -3.77 14.98 20.04
C GLU A 119 -2.50 15.81 20.23
N ILE A 120 -1.39 15.17 20.62
CA ILE A 120 -0.10 15.83 20.81
C ILE A 120 0.37 16.54 19.53
N SER A 121 0.27 15.86 18.38
CA SER A 121 0.63 16.43 17.08
C SER A 121 -0.12 17.74 16.82
N SER A 122 -1.45 17.72 16.97
CA SER A 122 -2.31 18.87 16.67
C SER A 122 -2.15 20.03 17.64
N GLU A 123 -1.94 19.75 18.93
CA GLU A 123 -1.94 20.78 19.97
C GLU A 123 -0.56 21.40 20.20
N TYR A 124 0.53 20.63 20.01
CA TYR A 124 1.87 21.05 20.43
C TYR A 124 2.89 21.12 19.31
N LEU A 125 2.77 20.31 18.24
CA LEU A 125 3.86 20.16 17.27
C LEU A 125 3.74 21.05 16.04
N GLU A 126 2.54 21.19 15.46
CA GLU A 126 2.37 21.81 14.13
C GLU A 126 2.98 23.22 13.99
N ASN A 127 3.23 23.91 15.11
CA ASN A 127 3.82 25.25 15.13
C ASN A 127 5.07 25.39 16.01
N ASN A 128 5.65 24.29 16.52
CA ASN A 128 6.77 24.34 17.45
C ASN A 128 8.04 23.68 16.91
N LYS A 129 9.04 24.50 16.59
CA LYS A 129 10.35 24.06 16.05
C LYS A 129 11.25 23.36 17.06
N LEU A 130 10.84 23.26 18.32
CA LEU A 130 11.57 22.58 19.38
C LEU A 130 11.12 21.13 19.56
N PHE A 131 10.22 20.64 18.70
CA PHE A 131 9.86 19.23 18.59
C PHE A 131 10.54 18.63 17.37
N TYR A 132 11.22 17.50 17.56
CA TYR A 132 12.01 16.84 16.53
C TYR A 132 11.39 15.52 16.07
N GLY A 133 10.54 14.91 16.87
CA GLY A 133 9.91 13.64 16.52
C GLY A 133 8.69 13.32 17.36
N LEU A 134 7.77 12.59 16.75
CA LEU A 134 6.60 12.00 17.39
C LEU A 134 6.30 10.68 16.72
N SER A 135 6.19 9.60 17.51
CA SER A 135 5.86 8.28 17.00
C SER A 135 5.20 7.40 18.05
N VAL A 136 4.55 6.32 17.63
CA VAL A 136 4.09 5.24 18.50
C VAL A 136 5.02 4.05 18.32
N GLY A 137 5.69 3.63 19.38
CA GLY A 137 6.64 2.52 19.31
C GLY A 137 7.61 2.48 20.48
N TRP A 138 8.85 2.11 20.18
CA TRP A 138 9.97 2.10 21.13
C TRP A 138 10.88 3.30 20.87
N GLY A 139 11.64 3.75 21.88
CA GLY A 139 12.53 4.92 21.80
C GLY A 139 13.76 4.78 20.88
N GLY A 140 13.73 3.89 19.89
CA GLY A 140 14.81 3.70 18.91
C GLY A 140 14.93 2.28 18.35
N VAL A 141 15.64 2.15 17.22
CA VAL A 141 15.92 0.85 16.58
C VAL A 141 16.79 -0.01 17.49
N GLY A 142 16.25 -1.14 17.96
CA GLY A 142 16.96 -2.07 18.84
C GLY A 142 16.98 -1.66 20.32
N ALA A 143 16.32 -0.57 20.70
CA ALA A 143 16.10 -0.23 22.10
C ALA A 143 15.10 -1.22 22.73
N PRO A 144 15.24 -1.54 24.04
CA PRO A 144 14.17 -2.23 24.75
C PRO A 144 12.89 -1.37 24.68
N GLY A 145 11.74 -2.04 24.53
CA GLY A 145 10.45 -1.39 24.64
C GLY A 145 10.16 -1.00 26.10
N PHE A 146 8.94 -0.55 26.33
CA PHE A 146 8.50 -0.01 27.62
C PHE A 146 7.71 -1.03 28.44
N GLY A 147 7.32 -0.59 29.64
CA GLY A 147 6.51 -1.36 30.58
C GLY A 147 7.23 -2.58 31.16
N ASP A 148 6.49 -3.39 31.91
CA ASP A 148 7.05 -4.49 32.69
C ASP A 148 7.59 -5.62 31.81
N SER A 149 7.07 -5.74 30.57
CA SER A 149 7.56 -6.72 29.59
C SER A 149 8.84 -6.26 28.87
N GLY A 150 9.19 -4.97 28.93
CA GLY A 150 10.29 -4.38 28.16
C GLY A 150 10.09 -4.44 26.64
N ARG A 151 8.85 -4.63 26.18
CA ARG A 151 8.48 -4.76 24.75
C ARG A 151 7.24 -3.95 24.37
N GLU A 152 6.64 -3.21 25.30
CA GLU A 152 5.44 -2.43 25.00
C GLU A 152 5.76 -1.15 24.24
N ALA A 153 4.81 -0.70 23.42
CA ALA A 153 4.88 0.61 22.79
C ALA A 153 4.44 1.73 23.74
N ARG A 154 4.93 2.94 23.48
CA ARG A 154 4.46 4.22 24.04
C ARG A 154 4.43 5.26 22.94
N VAL A 155 3.79 6.39 23.21
CA VAL A 155 3.99 7.60 22.40
C VAL A 155 5.34 8.19 22.76
N VAL A 156 6.24 8.25 21.79
CA VAL A 156 7.61 8.76 21.93
C VAL A 156 7.64 10.16 21.35
N VAL A 157 8.00 11.14 22.18
CA VAL A 157 8.16 12.54 21.77
C VAL A 157 9.63 12.91 21.91
N GLU A 158 10.24 13.39 20.82
CA GLU A 158 11.59 13.92 20.82
C GLU A 158 11.54 15.44 20.81
N VAL A 159 12.21 16.07 21.77
CA VAL A 159 12.20 17.52 21.96
C VAL A 159 13.60 18.08 22.19
N ASP A 160 13.74 19.38 21.94
CA ASP A 160 14.94 20.12 22.28
C ASP A 160 15.20 20.14 23.78
N ARG A 161 16.49 20.13 24.12
CA ARG A 161 16.98 20.19 25.50
C ARG A 161 16.37 21.34 26.31
N SER A 162 16.14 22.50 25.69
CA SER A 162 15.62 23.68 26.38
C SER A 162 14.20 23.50 26.93
N ILE A 163 13.40 22.62 26.32
CA ILE A 163 12.00 22.37 26.72
C ILE A 163 11.79 20.98 27.32
N PHE A 164 12.81 20.12 27.30
CA PHE A 164 12.73 18.73 27.78
C PHE A 164 12.12 18.59 29.18
N ALA A 165 12.62 19.35 30.16
CA ALA A 165 12.15 19.23 31.55
C ALA A 165 10.69 19.68 31.72
N GLU A 166 10.29 20.74 31.01
CA GLU A 166 8.93 21.27 31.04
C GLU A 166 7.95 20.24 30.44
N TYR A 167 8.25 19.74 29.24
CA TYR A 167 7.36 18.82 28.53
C TYR A 167 7.34 17.42 29.12
N THR A 168 8.46 16.96 29.70
CA THR A 168 8.47 15.72 30.49
C THR A 168 7.47 15.80 31.64
N LYS A 169 7.44 16.93 32.36
CA LYS A 169 6.49 17.12 33.46
C LYS A 169 5.06 17.26 32.94
N LEU A 170 4.85 18.10 31.94
CA LEU A 170 3.53 18.34 31.34
C LEU A 170 2.89 17.04 30.84
N PHE A 171 3.60 16.28 30.00
CA PHE A 171 3.06 15.04 29.45
C PHE A 171 2.94 13.92 30.48
N LYS A 172 3.75 13.94 31.53
CA LYS A 172 3.54 13.04 32.67
C LYS A 172 2.25 13.35 33.41
N GLU A 173 1.89 14.62 33.56
CA GLU A 173 0.65 15.06 34.22
C GLU A 173 -0.58 14.76 33.35
N LEU A 174 -0.51 15.02 32.04
CA LEU A 174 -1.64 14.83 31.11
C LEU A 174 -1.86 13.37 30.72
N TYR A 175 -0.80 12.66 30.33
CA TYR A 175 -0.90 11.35 29.68
C TYR A 175 -0.29 10.22 30.51
N GLY A 176 0.31 10.55 31.65
CA GLY A 176 0.83 9.57 32.59
C GLY A 176 1.99 8.76 32.01
N ASP A 177 1.83 7.44 31.97
CA ASP A 177 2.84 6.50 31.45
C ASP A 177 2.69 6.25 29.95
N LYS A 178 1.69 6.81 29.27
CA LYS A 178 1.48 6.60 27.83
C LYS A 178 2.50 7.31 26.95
N VAL A 179 3.05 8.42 27.44
CA VAL A 179 3.97 9.29 26.71
C VAL A 179 5.33 9.28 27.38
N VAL A 180 6.37 9.14 26.58
CA VAL A 180 7.77 9.22 27.00
C VAL A 180 8.46 10.29 26.17
N VAL A 181 9.13 11.21 26.86
CA VAL A 181 9.85 12.31 26.23
C VAL A 181 11.34 11.99 26.20
N PHE A 182 11.98 12.21 25.06
CA PHE A 182 13.42 12.10 24.85
C PHE A 182 14.02 13.46 24.51
N GLU A 183 15.20 13.71 25.04
CA GLU A 183 16.05 14.81 24.58
C GLU A 183 16.65 14.40 23.23
N SER A 184 16.46 15.25 22.22
CA SER A 184 17.02 15.08 20.89
C SER A 184 17.58 16.44 20.43
N GLU A 185 18.41 16.43 19.40
CA GLU A 185 18.97 17.64 18.80
C GLU A 185 18.27 17.89 17.47
N ALA A 186 18.20 19.16 17.05
CA ALA A 186 17.71 19.48 15.72
C ALA A 186 18.52 18.67 14.71
N PHE A 187 17.82 17.97 13.80
CA PHE A 187 18.48 17.40 12.64
C PHE A 187 19.26 18.54 11.97
N ALA A 188 20.59 18.40 11.89
CA ALA A 188 21.38 19.33 11.12
C ALA A 188 20.79 19.33 9.71
N ASP A 189 20.28 20.48 9.25
CA ASP A 189 20.03 20.67 7.83
C ASP A 189 21.32 20.26 7.14
N GLU A 190 21.31 19.13 6.41
CA GLU A 190 22.39 18.85 5.47
C GLU A 190 22.46 20.06 4.56
N ASP A 191 23.51 20.85 4.78
CA ASP A 191 23.73 22.16 4.21
C ASP A 191 23.58 22.09 2.68
N GLN A 192 22.36 22.35 2.19
CA GLN A 192 22.05 22.39 0.75
C GLN A 192 22.77 23.55 0.06
N SER A 193 23.55 24.36 0.78
CA SER A 193 24.36 25.45 0.25
C SER A 193 25.65 25.00 -0.46
N ASN A 194 26.02 23.71 -0.39
CA ASN A 194 27.16 23.16 -1.13
C ASN A 194 26.79 22.43 -2.44
N ILE A 195 25.58 22.61 -2.97
CA ILE A 195 25.30 22.30 -4.40
C ILE A 195 25.75 23.50 -5.25
N ALA A 196 27.00 23.91 -5.08
CA ALA A 196 27.70 24.69 -6.08
C ALA A 196 28.16 23.72 -7.17
N GLU A 197 27.55 23.84 -8.35
CA GLU A 197 28.04 23.39 -9.65
C GLU A 197 29.08 22.25 -9.64
N ASP A 198 28.66 21.00 -9.43
CA ASP A 198 29.43 19.88 -9.95
C ASP A 198 28.80 19.37 -11.24
N LYS A 199 29.61 19.42 -12.31
CA LYS A 199 29.28 19.08 -13.68
C LYS A 199 29.07 17.58 -13.81
N ASN A 200 27.89 17.09 -13.44
CA ASN A 200 27.43 15.75 -13.79
C ASN A 200 26.08 15.75 -14.52
N THR A 201 25.93 16.71 -15.43
CA THR A 201 24.88 16.76 -16.47
C THR A 201 24.92 15.57 -17.43
N GLY A 202 25.95 14.71 -17.36
CA GLY A 202 26.09 13.51 -18.18
C GLY A 202 25.30 12.28 -17.67
N LEU A 203 25.07 12.15 -16.36
CA LEU A 203 24.44 10.94 -15.80
C LEU A 203 22.90 11.03 -15.77
N LEU A 204 22.35 12.24 -15.63
CA LEU A 204 20.91 12.49 -15.65
C LEU A 204 20.27 12.21 -17.03
N TRP A 205 21.04 12.33 -18.11
CA TRP A 205 20.55 12.02 -19.46
C TRP A 205 20.37 10.52 -19.73
N LEU A 206 21.00 9.65 -18.92
CA LEU A 206 20.83 8.19 -18.99
C LEU A 206 19.59 7.68 -18.23
N LEU A 207 19.01 8.48 -17.34
CA LEU A 207 17.79 8.09 -16.60
C LEU A 207 16.52 8.24 -17.44
N ILE A 208 16.49 9.19 -18.39
CA ILE A 208 15.36 9.42 -19.30
C ILE A 208 15.03 8.18 -20.16
N PRO A 209 15.99 7.51 -20.83
CA PRO A 209 15.70 6.27 -21.57
C PRO A 209 15.36 5.09 -20.66
N MET A 210 15.85 5.06 -19.40
CA MET A 210 15.56 3.97 -18.46
C MET A 210 14.11 4.03 -17.95
N VAL A 211 13.59 5.22 -17.66
CA VAL A 211 12.17 5.43 -17.30
C VAL A 211 11.24 5.12 -18.48
N LEU A 212 11.64 5.47 -19.71
CA LEU A 212 10.89 5.12 -20.92
C LEU A 212 10.87 3.61 -21.20
N LEU A 213 11.96 2.89 -20.94
CA LEU A 213 12.02 1.42 -21.09
C LEU A 213 11.17 0.69 -20.05
N VAL A 214 11.14 1.18 -18.80
CA VAL A 214 10.26 0.62 -17.75
C VAL A 214 8.78 0.90 -18.07
N GLY A 215 8.46 2.12 -18.52
CA GLY A 215 7.10 2.46 -18.96
C GLY A 215 6.63 1.65 -20.17
N ALA A 216 7.49 1.45 -21.17
CA ALA A 216 7.18 0.63 -22.33
C ALA A 216 7.03 -0.87 -21.97
N GLY A 217 7.80 -1.37 -21.02
CA GLY A 217 7.69 -2.74 -20.50
C GLY A 217 6.37 -3.00 -19.79
N ILE A 218 5.94 -2.06 -18.93
CA ILE A 218 4.65 -2.16 -18.22
C ILE A 218 3.48 -2.12 -19.22
N ILE A 219 3.52 -1.22 -20.21
CA ILE A 219 2.49 -1.13 -21.26
C ILE A 219 2.47 -2.40 -22.14
N PHE A 220 3.63 -2.98 -22.46
CA PHE A 220 3.74 -4.22 -23.24
C PHE A 220 3.20 -5.44 -22.47
N VAL A 221 3.46 -5.53 -21.16
CA VAL A 221 2.92 -6.61 -20.31
C VAL A 221 1.40 -6.49 -20.15
N ILE A 222 0.88 -5.27 -20.00
CA ILE A 222 -0.57 -5.03 -19.94
C ILE A 222 -1.24 -5.34 -21.28
N ARG A 223 -0.65 -4.95 -22.43
CA ARG A 223 -1.20 -5.26 -23.76
C ARG A 223 -1.11 -6.73 -24.14
N THR A 224 -0.10 -7.47 -23.67
CA THR A 224 0.00 -8.91 -23.97
C THR A 224 -0.95 -9.78 -23.14
N LYS A 225 -1.45 -9.27 -21.99
CA LYS A 225 -2.47 -9.95 -21.18
C LYS A 225 -3.91 -9.59 -21.53
N LEU A 226 -4.13 -8.55 -22.32
CA LEU A 226 -5.45 -8.18 -22.84
C LEU A 226 -5.66 -8.83 -24.22
N VAL A 227 -6.10 -10.08 -24.24
CA VAL A 227 -6.72 -10.64 -25.45
C VAL A 227 -8.07 -9.96 -25.60
N PRO A 228 -8.32 -9.15 -26.64
CA PRO A 228 -9.64 -8.56 -26.84
C PRO A 228 -10.63 -9.69 -27.09
N ALA A 229 -11.60 -9.86 -26.18
CA ALA A 229 -12.75 -10.71 -26.41
C ALA A 229 -13.62 -10.04 -27.48
N LEU A 230 -13.41 -10.42 -28.74
CA LEU A 230 -14.31 -10.02 -29.83
C LEU A 230 -15.57 -10.86 -29.72
N GLN A 231 -16.67 -10.24 -29.29
CA GLN A 231 -18.00 -10.82 -29.33
C GLN A 231 -18.56 -10.66 -30.74
N THR A 232 -19.12 -11.73 -31.29
CA THR A 232 -19.97 -11.62 -32.50
C THR A 232 -21.34 -11.08 -32.12
N THR A 233 -22.09 -10.56 -33.08
CA THR A 233 -23.46 -10.02 -32.92
C THR A 233 -24.51 -11.05 -32.43
N THR A 234 -24.08 -12.28 -32.11
CA THR A 234 -24.91 -13.34 -31.53
C THR A 234 -24.46 -13.76 -30.11
N GLY A 235 -23.48 -13.08 -29.51
CA GLY A 235 -23.17 -13.20 -28.08
C GLY A 235 -22.25 -14.35 -27.65
N SER A 236 -21.52 -15.01 -28.57
CA SER A 236 -20.54 -16.04 -28.20
C SER A 236 -19.10 -15.51 -28.24
N VAL A 237 -18.31 -15.86 -27.21
CA VAL A 237 -16.92 -15.41 -27.01
C VAL A 237 -15.97 -16.31 -27.82
N VAL A 238 -15.31 -15.74 -28.82
CA VAL A 238 -14.34 -16.46 -29.66
C VAL A 238 -12.93 -16.31 -29.07
N THR A 239 -12.39 -17.38 -28.48
CA THR A 239 -11.07 -17.34 -27.80
C THR A 239 -9.87 -17.75 -28.65
N LYS A 240 -10.02 -18.04 -29.95
CA LYS A 240 -8.90 -18.30 -30.87
C LYS A 240 -9.16 -17.86 -32.32
N THR A 241 -8.22 -17.11 -32.90
CA THR A 241 -8.11 -16.89 -34.35
C THR A 241 -7.62 -18.16 -35.02
N VAL A 242 -8.53 -18.88 -35.69
CA VAL A 242 -8.17 -20.00 -36.56
C VAL A 242 -7.96 -19.46 -37.98
N PRO A 243 -6.88 -19.83 -38.69
CA PRO A 243 -6.72 -19.44 -40.09
C PRO A 243 -7.88 -20.03 -40.92
N VAL A 244 -8.62 -19.14 -41.59
CA VAL A 244 -9.78 -19.53 -42.40
C VAL A 244 -9.27 -20.03 -43.74
N SER A 245 -9.64 -21.25 -44.11
CA SER A 245 -9.21 -21.81 -45.40
C SER A 245 -9.92 -21.11 -46.56
N ARG A 246 -9.26 -21.01 -47.72
CA ARG A 246 -9.84 -20.44 -48.96
C ARG A 246 -11.20 -21.07 -49.32
N LYS A 247 -11.40 -22.35 -48.98
CA LYS A 247 -12.66 -23.08 -49.19
C LYS A 247 -13.79 -22.52 -48.33
N GLN A 248 -13.53 -22.23 -47.06
CA GLN A 248 -14.51 -21.63 -46.14
C GLN A 248 -14.85 -20.19 -46.54
N THR A 249 -13.88 -19.43 -47.04
CA THR A 249 -14.13 -18.07 -47.58
C THR A 249 -15.05 -18.13 -48.80
N ILE A 250 -14.82 -19.06 -49.73
CA ILE A 250 -15.66 -19.22 -50.93
C ILE A 250 -17.09 -19.64 -50.55
N GLU A 251 -17.23 -20.53 -49.57
CA GLU A 251 -18.54 -20.99 -49.10
C GLU A 251 -19.31 -19.89 -48.37
N ALA A 252 -18.64 -19.07 -47.56
CA ALA A 252 -19.24 -17.89 -46.92
C ALA A 252 -19.68 -16.83 -47.94
N ILE A 253 -18.92 -16.62 -49.01
CA ILE A 253 -19.30 -15.70 -50.10
C ILE A 253 -20.51 -16.25 -50.87
N LYS A 254 -20.56 -17.55 -51.15
CA LYS A 254 -21.72 -18.18 -51.83
C LYS A 254 -23.00 -18.11 -51.00
N ASN A 255 -22.87 -18.16 -49.68
CA ASN A 255 -24.00 -18.13 -48.74
C ASN A 255 -24.34 -16.72 -48.25
N SER A 256 -23.68 -15.67 -48.76
CA SER A 256 -23.98 -14.29 -48.43
C SER A 256 -25.27 -13.85 -49.15
N GLU A 257 -26.30 -13.49 -48.39
CA GLU A 257 -27.56 -12.93 -48.91
C GLU A 257 -27.41 -11.50 -49.47
N VAL A 258 -26.25 -10.87 -49.25
CA VAL A 258 -25.97 -9.51 -49.70
C VAL A 258 -25.31 -9.55 -51.07
N SER A 259 -26.04 -9.14 -52.11
CA SER A 259 -25.45 -8.90 -53.42
C SER A 259 -24.45 -7.75 -53.36
N PRO A 260 -23.27 -7.87 -53.99
CA PRO A 260 -22.31 -6.79 -54.02
C PRO A 260 -22.92 -5.55 -54.70
N ARG A 261 -22.53 -4.36 -54.25
CA ARG A 261 -22.95 -3.10 -54.87
C ARG A 261 -22.45 -3.08 -56.33
N ALA A 262 -23.28 -2.58 -57.23
CA ALA A 262 -23.03 -2.60 -58.68
C ALA A 262 -21.64 -2.07 -59.05
N GLU A 263 -21.17 -1.02 -58.38
CA GLU A 263 -19.85 -0.41 -58.57
C GLU A 263 -18.68 -1.40 -58.36
N VAL A 264 -18.79 -2.31 -57.39
CA VAL A 264 -17.77 -3.33 -57.12
C VAL A 264 -17.80 -4.41 -58.18
N PHE A 265 -19.00 -4.77 -58.64
CA PHE A 265 -19.19 -5.75 -59.72
C PHE A 265 -18.63 -5.23 -61.05
N ASP A 266 -18.94 -3.97 -61.41
CA ASP A 266 -18.42 -3.31 -62.61
C ASP A 266 -16.90 -3.10 -62.55
N SER A 267 -16.36 -2.83 -61.35
CA SER A 267 -14.90 -2.76 -61.15
C SER A 267 -14.21 -4.12 -61.31
N ILE A 268 -14.88 -5.23 -61.01
CA ILE A 268 -14.33 -6.58 -61.21
C ILE A 268 -14.42 -6.94 -62.70
N LEU A 269 -15.56 -6.71 -63.35
CA LEU A 269 -15.76 -6.94 -64.78
C LEU A 269 -14.76 -6.14 -65.63
N SER A 270 -14.60 -4.85 -65.36
CA SER A 270 -13.65 -4.00 -66.10
C SER A 270 -12.18 -4.36 -65.86
N LYS A 271 -11.86 -5.07 -64.77
CA LYS A 271 -10.52 -5.64 -64.55
C LYS A 271 -10.32 -6.95 -65.31
N ILE A 272 -11.34 -7.80 -65.38
CA ILE A 272 -11.30 -9.03 -66.19
C ILE A 272 -11.23 -8.71 -67.69
N GLU A 273 -11.91 -7.66 -68.15
CA GLU A 273 -11.80 -7.18 -69.54
C GLU A 273 -10.45 -6.51 -69.87
N LYS A 274 -9.69 -6.05 -68.85
CA LYS A 274 -8.40 -5.37 -69.05
C LYS A 274 -7.19 -6.27 -68.84
N GLU A 275 -7.34 -7.35 -68.09
CA GLU A 275 -6.37 -8.43 -67.97
C GLU A 275 -6.87 -9.61 -68.81
N ASP A 276 -6.64 -9.55 -70.13
CA ASP A 276 -6.82 -10.68 -71.05
C ASP A 276 -6.14 -11.93 -70.46
N ILE A 277 -6.94 -12.95 -70.12
CA ILE A 277 -6.52 -14.36 -70.13
C ILE A 277 -7.11 -14.99 -71.38
#